data_AF-A0A660QCT7-F1
#
_entry.id   AF-A0A660QCT7-F1
#
_cell.length_a   1.000
_cell.length_b   1.000
_cell.length_c   1.000
_cell.angle_alpha   90.00
_cell.angle_beta   90.00
_cell.angle_gamma   90.00
#
_symmetry.space_group_name_H-M   'P 1'
#
loop_
_entity.id
_entity.type
_entity.pdbx_description
1 polymer ?
#
loop_
_entity_poly.entity_id
_entity_poly.type
_entity_poly.pdbx_seq_one_letter_code
_entity_poly.pdbx_strand_id
1 'polypeptide(L)'
;MICRLAVLIMLATVVQAGVPWDDGFDGSLNPNWTTSTAGAGSSVSQVGGQMVFDTSITANSARSQVSTLTDSTGSITTFNGGSLYNFYDHPVSVRFDIASIAGTPNGPDGRNVFYFSIGDDSDGNYVPVGAIMDDGLGFRLEQLDTGGGAFWRLYYSELVSGSATETLVAHLNGLPSALVYRLNGTNASVQLEGTTVSFANWVSAGDTLAGSVADLSSNISTYTLAFGAYNLGAVSTPTEVRLDSLKVEPGFNVVSFGAIPDDGTDDTAGIQAALDAADALAGVDTVYLPTGDYLVDMLRIGGDTIFRGDGSQGSSVSQLMMNDYLPHGSNILRNKNTVSGDPNITIEKISFDGRKASQTNLFLHSVNMENVVGLLVDDCEFHDSQAIGCAVQGDLSVDSHTVVINSSSTGNELGFYAQSKNEVVNGLRGLVYSNCVANGDAWGFDVYLS
;
A
#
# COMPACT_ATOMS: atom_id res chain seq x y z
N MET A 1 58.22 -2.07 0.12
CA MET A 1 56.98 -1.98 0.93
C MET A 1 55.95 -1.25 0.06
N ILE A 2 55.13 -1.99 -0.68
CA ILE A 2 54.18 -1.45 -1.66
C ILE A 2 52.82 -1.43 -0.98
N CYS A 3 52.38 -0.24 -0.59
CA CYS A 3 51.06 -0.02 0.00
C CYS A 3 50.05 0.04 -1.16
N ARG A 4 49.24 -1.01 -1.33
CA ARG A 4 48.12 -1.01 -2.28
C ARG A 4 46.93 -0.35 -1.60
N LEU A 5 46.65 0.89 -1.99
CA LEU A 5 45.42 1.59 -1.65
C LEU A 5 44.30 1.02 -2.54
N ALA A 6 43.48 0.14 -1.98
CA ALA A 6 42.24 -0.30 -2.62
C ALA A 6 41.20 0.81 -2.45
N VAL A 7 40.99 1.59 -3.52
CA VAL A 7 39.87 2.53 -3.59
C VAL A 7 38.62 1.71 -3.88
N LEU A 8 37.84 1.43 -2.83
CA LEU A 8 36.51 0.85 -2.96
C LEU A 8 35.59 1.96 -3.48
N ILE A 9 35.42 2.02 -4.81
CA ILE A 9 34.39 2.86 -5.43
C ILE A 9 33.06 2.13 -5.18
N MET A 10 32.37 2.49 -4.09
CA MET A 10 30.94 2.17 -3.97
C MET A 10 30.22 2.99 -5.04
N LEU A 11 29.88 2.33 -6.15
CA LEU A 11 28.84 2.81 -7.06
C LEU A 11 27.53 2.72 -6.27
N ALA A 12 27.15 3.81 -5.61
CA ALA A 12 25.79 3.97 -5.11
C ALA A 12 24.90 4.07 -6.35
N THR A 13 24.31 2.93 -6.74
CA THR A 13 23.22 2.92 -7.71
C THR A 13 22.10 3.72 -7.07
N VAL A 14 21.86 4.93 -7.59
CA VAL A 14 20.70 5.73 -7.18
C VAL A 14 19.47 4.96 -7.63
N VAL A 15 18.80 4.31 -6.68
CA VAL A 15 17.50 3.70 -6.90
C VAL A 15 16.53 4.86 -7.02
N GLN A 16 16.19 5.24 -8.25
CA GLN A 16 15.16 6.23 -8.49
C GLN A 16 13.84 5.59 -8.06
N ALA A 17 13.30 6.03 -6.91
CA ALA A 17 11.97 5.64 -6.47
C ALA A 17 10.98 6.13 -7.54
N GLY A 18 10.49 5.19 -8.35
CA GLY A 18 9.56 5.48 -9.43
C GLY A 18 8.15 5.54 -8.87
N VAL A 19 7.37 6.53 -9.30
CA VAL A 19 5.90 6.47 -9.17
C VAL A 19 5.41 5.35 -10.08
N PRO A 20 4.86 4.24 -9.56
CA PRO A 20 4.80 3.02 -10.36
C PRO A 20 3.81 3.12 -11.50
N TRP A 21 2.60 3.63 -11.23
CA TRP A 21 1.75 4.23 -12.26
C TRP A 21 0.95 5.40 -11.69
N ASP A 22 1.03 6.55 -12.35
CA ASP A 22 0.13 7.69 -12.13
C ASP A 22 -0.11 8.32 -13.51
N ASP A 23 -1.21 7.93 -14.14
CA ASP A 23 -1.53 8.27 -15.52
C ASP A 23 -2.91 8.92 -15.57
N GLY A 24 -2.91 10.25 -15.73
CA GLY A 24 -4.13 11.03 -16.04
C GLY A 24 -4.53 10.95 -17.51
N PHE A 25 -3.86 10.13 -18.32
CA PHE A 25 -4.10 9.90 -19.75
C PHE A 25 -4.03 11.16 -20.62
N ASP A 26 -3.32 12.18 -20.15
CA ASP A 26 -3.00 13.39 -20.89
C ASP A 26 -1.92 13.09 -21.94
N GLY A 27 -2.34 12.82 -23.18
CA GLY A 27 -1.44 12.75 -24.33
C GLY A 27 -1.54 11.46 -25.14
N SER A 28 -0.43 10.73 -25.24
CA SER A 28 -0.35 9.45 -25.93
C SER A 28 -0.21 8.31 -24.94
N LEU A 29 -0.77 7.15 -25.27
CA LEU A 29 -0.70 5.95 -24.45
C LEU A 29 0.75 5.67 -24.07
N ASN A 30 1.02 5.53 -22.76
CA ASN A 30 2.35 5.18 -22.29
C ASN A 30 2.83 3.91 -23.02
N PRO A 31 4.02 3.92 -23.64
CA PRO A 31 4.50 2.80 -24.45
C PRO A 31 4.72 1.50 -23.66
N ASN A 32 4.70 1.56 -22.33
CA ASN A 32 4.83 0.40 -21.44
C ASN A 32 3.47 -0.32 -21.21
N TRP A 33 2.38 0.21 -21.77
CA TRP A 33 1.13 -0.52 -21.92
C TRP A 33 1.17 -1.43 -23.14
N THR A 34 0.84 -2.70 -22.95
CA THR A 34 0.53 -3.63 -24.03
C THR A 34 -0.97 -3.61 -24.28
N THR A 35 -1.39 -3.21 -25.47
CA THR A 35 -2.80 -3.24 -25.87
C THR A 35 -3.17 -4.62 -26.42
N SER A 36 -4.31 -5.16 -26.02
CA SER A 36 -4.88 -6.38 -26.59
C SER A 36 -6.36 -6.17 -26.88
N THR A 37 -6.81 -6.63 -28.05
CA THR A 37 -8.19 -6.45 -28.53
C THR A 37 -8.69 -7.74 -29.16
N ALA A 38 -9.94 -8.10 -28.89
CA ALA A 38 -10.64 -9.14 -29.64
C ALA A 38 -12.00 -8.61 -30.09
N GLY A 39 -12.45 -9.04 -31.28
CA GLY A 39 -13.60 -8.47 -31.95
C GLY A 39 -13.21 -7.48 -33.05
N ALA A 40 -13.99 -7.45 -34.13
CA ALA A 40 -13.73 -6.57 -35.25
C ALA A 40 -13.98 -5.11 -34.85
N GLY A 41 -12.97 -4.25 -34.98
CA GLY A 41 -13.08 -2.83 -34.68
C GLY A 41 -12.76 -2.44 -33.24
N SER A 42 -12.71 -3.41 -32.31
CA SER A 42 -12.35 -3.16 -30.91
C SER A 42 -11.04 -2.37 -30.82
N SER A 43 -10.97 -1.41 -29.89
CA SER A 43 -9.84 -0.50 -29.81
C SER A 43 -9.55 -0.03 -28.39
N VAL A 44 -8.29 0.32 -28.16
CA VAL A 44 -7.84 1.09 -27.01
C VAL A 44 -7.30 2.41 -27.54
N SER A 45 -7.77 3.53 -26.99
CA SER A 45 -7.33 4.86 -27.43
C SER A 45 -7.31 5.85 -26.27
N GLN A 46 -6.69 7.00 -26.48
CA GLN A 46 -6.80 8.14 -25.58
C GLN A 46 -7.52 9.29 -26.30
N VAL A 47 -8.60 9.79 -25.70
CA VAL A 47 -9.44 10.83 -26.29
C VAL A 47 -9.81 11.85 -25.22
N GLY A 48 -9.31 13.08 -25.35
CA GLY A 48 -9.68 14.18 -24.47
C GLY A 48 -9.19 14.04 -23.03
N GLY A 49 -7.99 13.49 -22.82
CA GLY A 49 -7.44 13.24 -21.48
C GLY A 49 -8.05 12.02 -20.79
N GLN A 50 -8.67 11.11 -21.55
CA GLN A 50 -9.27 9.89 -21.02
C GLN A 50 -8.75 8.68 -21.78
N MET A 51 -8.56 7.58 -21.07
CA MET A 51 -8.37 6.27 -21.68
C MET A 51 -9.74 5.69 -22.07
N VAL A 52 -9.87 5.22 -23.31
CA VAL A 52 -11.10 4.68 -23.89
C VAL A 52 -10.88 3.23 -24.33
N PHE A 53 -11.70 2.33 -23.80
CA PHE A 53 -11.79 0.93 -24.18
C PHE A 53 -13.11 0.71 -24.92
N ASP A 54 -13.06 0.55 -26.24
CA ASP A 54 -14.25 0.32 -27.07
C ASP A 54 -14.24 -1.12 -27.62
N THR A 55 -15.29 -1.88 -27.33
CA THR A 55 -15.49 -3.23 -27.88
C THR A 55 -16.05 -3.23 -29.30
N SER A 56 -16.60 -2.10 -29.78
CA SER A 56 -17.09 -1.77 -31.13
C SER A 56 -18.14 -2.70 -31.76
N ILE A 57 -18.37 -3.89 -31.23
CA ILE A 57 -19.37 -4.87 -31.66
C ILE A 57 -20.11 -5.42 -30.45
N THR A 58 -21.22 -6.11 -30.68
CA THR A 58 -22.08 -6.67 -29.64
C THR A 58 -21.82 -8.14 -29.30
N ALA A 59 -20.73 -8.71 -29.84
CA ALA A 59 -20.44 -10.13 -29.72
C ALA A 59 -19.90 -10.51 -28.32
N ASN A 60 -20.20 -11.75 -27.90
CA ASN A 60 -19.82 -12.41 -26.63
C ASN A 60 -18.32 -12.67 -26.42
N SER A 61 -17.46 -12.00 -27.18
CA SER A 61 -16.00 -12.15 -27.05
C SER A 61 -15.27 -10.84 -27.34
N ALA A 62 -16.02 -9.75 -27.55
CA ALA A 62 -15.43 -8.48 -27.86
C ALA A 62 -14.79 -7.90 -26.59
N ARG A 63 -13.51 -7.56 -26.68
CA ARG A 63 -12.73 -6.98 -25.59
C ARG A 63 -11.73 -5.96 -26.12
N SER A 64 -11.39 -5.04 -25.25
CA SER A 64 -10.31 -4.07 -25.42
C SER A 64 -9.67 -3.87 -24.06
N GLN A 65 -8.37 -4.08 -23.96
CA GLN A 65 -7.65 -4.05 -22.69
C GLN A 65 -6.24 -3.49 -22.86
N VAL A 66 -5.68 -3.06 -21.73
CA VAL A 66 -4.25 -2.84 -21.57
C VAL A 66 -3.71 -3.78 -20.50
N SER A 67 -2.44 -4.12 -20.62
CA SER A 67 -1.71 -4.85 -19.59
C SER A 67 -0.26 -4.37 -19.49
N THR A 68 0.35 -4.58 -18.34
CA THR A 68 1.77 -4.28 -18.14
C THR A 68 2.41 -5.18 -17.10
N LEU A 69 3.72 -5.36 -17.24
CA LEU A 69 4.62 -6.07 -16.33
C LEU A 69 5.62 -5.13 -15.65
N THR A 70 5.57 -3.84 -15.98
CA THR A 70 6.55 -2.84 -15.55
C THR A 70 5.85 -1.66 -14.91
N ASP A 71 6.65 -0.74 -14.39
CA ASP A 71 6.20 0.60 -14.04
C ASP A 71 6.00 1.46 -15.30
N SER A 72 5.57 2.71 -15.06
CA SER A 72 5.37 3.75 -16.07
C SER A 72 6.64 4.13 -16.84
N THR A 73 7.84 3.80 -16.35
CA THR A 73 9.12 4.09 -16.99
C THR A 73 9.63 2.94 -17.86
N GLY A 74 9.06 1.74 -17.72
CA GLY A 74 9.46 0.54 -18.45
C GLY A 74 10.70 -0.14 -17.87
N SER A 75 11.13 0.27 -16.68
CA SER A 75 12.37 -0.21 -16.09
C SER A 75 12.16 -1.56 -15.40
N ILE A 76 12.41 -2.64 -16.15
CA ILE A 76 12.31 -4.05 -15.68
C ILE A 76 13.26 -4.35 -14.51
N THR A 77 14.28 -3.51 -14.27
CA THR A 77 15.39 -3.85 -13.35
C THR A 77 15.15 -3.47 -11.90
N THR A 78 14.27 -2.52 -11.61
CA THR A 78 13.99 -2.11 -10.21
C THR A 78 12.72 -2.77 -9.70
N PHE A 79 11.71 -2.92 -10.57
CA PHE A 79 10.48 -3.60 -10.23
C PHE A 79 9.96 -4.38 -11.43
N ASN A 80 10.11 -5.71 -11.42
CA ASN A 80 9.37 -6.56 -12.35
C ASN A 80 7.90 -6.69 -11.87
N GLY A 81 7.04 -7.33 -12.65
CA GLY A 81 5.65 -7.53 -12.27
C GLY A 81 5.49 -8.13 -10.86
N GLY A 82 6.35 -9.08 -10.49
CA GLY A 82 6.38 -9.62 -9.12
C GLY A 82 6.73 -8.59 -8.05
N SER A 83 7.60 -7.62 -8.31
CA SER A 83 7.94 -6.59 -7.33
C SER A 83 6.93 -5.43 -7.25
N LEU A 84 6.03 -5.30 -8.24
CA LEU A 84 5.01 -4.24 -8.30
C LEU A 84 3.61 -4.72 -7.95
N TYR A 85 3.31 -5.95 -8.32
CA TYR A 85 1.96 -6.48 -8.34
C TYR A 85 1.86 -7.80 -7.58
N ASN A 86 2.95 -8.34 -7.01
CA ASN A 86 2.84 -9.44 -6.06
C ASN A 86 2.27 -8.93 -4.74
N PHE A 87 0.96 -8.81 -4.73
CA PHE A 87 0.24 -8.35 -3.56
C PHE A 87 0.29 -9.36 -2.39
N TYR A 88 0.80 -10.57 -2.60
CA TYR A 88 1.06 -11.53 -1.52
C TYR A 88 2.32 -11.19 -0.74
N ASP A 89 3.31 -10.62 -1.42
CA ASP A 89 4.55 -10.20 -0.78
C ASP A 89 4.40 -8.80 -0.20
N HIS A 90 3.67 -7.88 -0.84
CA HIS A 90 3.53 -6.51 -0.36
C HIS A 90 2.15 -5.91 -0.64
N PRO A 91 1.72 -4.86 0.08
CA PRO A 91 0.48 -4.17 -0.25
C PRO A 91 0.54 -3.55 -1.65
N VAL A 92 -0.58 -3.62 -2.38
CA VAL A 92 -0.79 -2.95 -3.66
C VAL A 92 -2.12 -2.21 -3.61
N SER A 93 -2.09 -0.92 -3.95
CA SER A 93 -3.27 -0.09 -4.13
C SER A 93 -3.43 0.28 -5.60
N VAL A 94 -4.62 0.06 -6.16
CA VAL A 94 -4.95 0.43 -7.54
C VAL A 94 -6.23 1.26 -7.54
N ARG A 95 -6.13 2.51 -7.99
CA ARG A 95 -7.24 3.44 -8.14
C ARG A 95 -7.58 3.65 -9.61
N PHE A 96 -8.86 3.53 -9.93
CA PHE A 96 -9.43 3.89 -11.22
C PHE A 96 -10.44 5.01 -11.03
N ASP A 97 -10.21 6.17 -11.64
CA ASP A 97 -11.24 7.21 -11.75
C ASP A 97 -12.06 6.96 -13.02
N ILE A 98 -13.34 6.62 -12.84
CA ILE A 98 -14.23 6.16 -13.91
C ILE A 98 -15.07 7.32 -14.40
N ALA A 99 -14.82 7.75 -15.63
CA ALA A 99 -15.61 8.78 -16.28
C ALA A 99 -16.98 8.26 -16.70
N SER A 100 -16.99 7.08 -17.36
CA SER A 100 -18.24 6.45 -17.79
C SER A 100 -18.04 4.99 -18.18
N ILE A 101 -19.10 4.21 -18.06
CA ILE A 101 -19.25 2.94 -18.75
C ILE A 101 -20.55 3.01 -19.54
N ALA A 102 -20.43 3.00 -20.87
CA ALA A 102 -21.54 2.98 -21.81
C ALA A 102 -21.73 1.57 -22.38
N GLY A 103 -22.95 1.29 -22.81
CA GLY A 103 -23.37 -0.04 -23.21
C GLY A 103 -24.83 -0.28 -22.86
N THR A 104 -25.40 -1.36 -23.38
CA THR A 104 -26.74 -1.80 -22.99
C THR A 104 -26.73 -3.32 -22.95
N PRO A 105 -26.94 -3.92 -21.76
CA PRO A 105 -27.14 -5.36 -21.61
C PRO A 105 -28.22 -5.90 -22.56
N ASN A 106 -28.16 -7.18 -22.92
CA ASN A 106 -29.23 -7.85 -23.66
C ASN A 106 -29.81 -8.98 -22.80
N GLY A 107 -30.63 -8.59 -21.84
CA GLY A 107 -31.20 -9.50 -20.85
C GLY A 107 -30.17 -10.03 -19.85
N PRO A 108 -30.47 -11.15 -19.16
CA PRO A 108 -29.68 -11.62 -18.02
C PRO A 108 -28.31 -12.20 -18.40
N ASP A 109 -28.12 -12.57 -19.68
CA ASP A 109 -26.90 -13.19 -20.16
C ASP A 109 -25.90 -12.18 -20.74
N GLY A 110 -26.38 -11.05 -21.26
CA GLY A 110 -25.56 -9.98 -21.83
C GLY A 110 -25.19 -8.92 -20.81
N ARG A 111 -23.90 -8.62 -20.64
CA ARG A 111 -23.39 -7.69 -19.64
C ARG A 111 -22.28 -6.84 -20.22
N ASN A 112 -22.32 -5.55 -19.90
CA ASN A 112 -21.22 -4.62 -20.16
C ASN A 112 -20.30 -4.67 -18.94
N VAL A 113 -19.01 -4.90 -19.16
CA VAL A 113 -18.05 -5.18 -18.08
C VAL A 113 -16.86 -4.23 -18.17
N PHE A 114 -16.54 -3.59 -17.04
CA PHE A 114 -15.21 -3.10 -16.75
C PHE A 114 -14.54 -4.09 -15.80
N TYR A 115 -13.27 -4.41 -16.03
CA TYR A 115 -12.54 -5.34 -15.16
C TYR A 115 -11.12 -4.86 -14.88
N PHE A 116 -10.58 -5.40 -13.79
CA PHE A 116 -9.19 -5.28 -13.37
C PHE A 116 -8.72 -6.67 -12.90
N SER A 117 -7.49 -7.04 -13.22
CA SER A 117 -6.90 -8.33 -12.85
C SER A 117 -5.40 -8.21 -12.59
N ILE A 118 -4.91 -9.13 -11.75
CA ILE A 118 -3.49 -9.40 -11.55
C ILE A 118 -3.29 -10.91 -11.71
N GLY A 119 -2.48 -11.31 -12.68
CA GLY A 119 -2.25 -12.73 -12.95
C GLY A 119 -1.34 -13.01 -14.13
N ASP A 120 -1.31 -14.27 -14.50
CA ASP A 120 -0.58 -14.83 -15.63
C ASP A 120 -1.57 -15.40 -16.65
N ASP A 121 -1.25 -15.18 -17.92
CA ASP A 121 -1.99 -15.76 -19.03
C ASP A 121 -1.09 -15.83 -20.26
N SER A 122 -0.88 -17.04 -20.75
CA SER A 122 0.03 -17.29 -21.87
C SER A 122 -0.46 -16.70 -23.21
N ASP A 123 -1.77 -16.48 -23.33
CA ASP A 123 -2.43 -15.89 -24.50
C ASP A 123 -2.58 -14.36 -24.39
N GLY A 124 -2.11 -13.74 -23.30
CA GLY A 124 -2.23 -12.30 -23.04
C GLY A 124 -3.69 -11.83 -22.81
N ASN A 125 -4.53 -12.73 -22.32
CA ASN A 125 -5.96 -12.58 -22.12
C ASN A 125 -6.30 -12.59 -20.63
N TYR A 126 -6.24 -11.41 -20.02
CA TYR A 126 -6.38 -11.25 -18.57
C TYR A 126 -7.82 -10.97 -18.13
N VAL A 127 -8.83 -11.32 -18.93
CA VAL A 127 -10.23 -11.13 -18.51
C VAL A 127 -10.54 -12.16 -17.42
N PRO A 128 -10.90 -11.74 -16.19
CA PRO A 128 -10.99 -12.65 -15.06
C PRO A 128 -12.35 -13.36 -15.04
N VAL A 129 -12.76 -14.05 -16.11
CA VAL A 129 -14.07 -14.73 -16.21
C VAL A 129 -13.94 -16.09 -16.89
N GLY A 130 -14.56 -17.12 -16.31
CA GLY A 130 -14.48 -18.48 -16.85
C GLY A 130 -13.03 -18.97 -17.00
N ALA A 131 -12.76 -19.76 -18.03
CA ALA A 131 -11.43 -20.31 -18.30
C ALA A 131 -10.59 -19.41 -19.23
N ILE A 132 -10.75 -18.09 -19.12
CA ILE A 132 -10.13 -17.15 -20.06
C ILE A 132 -8.70 -16.77 -19.67
N MET A 133 -8.45 -16.56 -18.39
CA MET A 133 -7.13 -16.29 -17.83
C MET A 133 -6.65 -17.54 -17.10
N ASP A 134 -5.39 -17.93 -17.31
CA ASP A 134 -4.82 -19.16 -16.75
C ASP A 134 -4.76 -19.13 -15.21
N ASP A 135 -4.03 -18.18 -14.62
CA ASP A 135 -3.82 -18.11 -13.17
C ASP A 135 -3.90 -16.66 -12.68
N GLY A 136 -4.60 -16.42 -11.57
CA GLY A 136 -4.60 -15.11 -10.90
C GLY A 136 -5.94 -14.70 -10.31
N LEU A 137 -6.07 -13.41 -10.01
CA LEU A 137 -7.31 -12.86 -9.51
C LEU A 137 -7.81 -11.68 -10.34
N GLY A 138 -9.08 -11.37 -10.19
CA GLY A 138 -9.60 -10.14 -10.75
C GLY A 138 -10.96 -9.74 -10.21
N PHE A 139 -11.30 -8.49 -10.49
CA PHE A 139 -12.55 -7.87 -10.13
C PHE A 139 -13.28 -7.42 -11.39
N ARG A 140 -14.61 -7.50 -11.36
CA ARG A 140 -15.45 -7.07 -12.48
C ARG A 140 -16.59 -6.21 -11.98
N LEU A 141 -16.71 -5.01 -12.53
CA LEU A 141 -17.88 -4.18 -12.42
C LEU A 141 -18.79 -4.47 -13.62
N GLU A 142 -19.91 -5.13 -13.37
CA GLU A 142 -20.84 -5.58 -14.40
C GLU A 142 -22.13 -4.75 -14.38
N GLN A 143 -22.57 -4.29 -15.55
CA GLN A 143 -23.93 -3.83 -15.76
C GLN A 143 -24.82 -4.99 -16.23
N LEU A 144 -25.93 -5.24 -15.54
CA LEU A 144 -26.85 -6.33 -15.83
C LEU A 144 -28.29 -5.79 -15.94
N ASP A 145 -29.08 -6.32 -16.88
CA ASP A 145 -30.53 -6.06 -16.96
C ASP A 145 -31.33 -7.37 -16.86
N THR A 146 -32.12 -7.50 -15.79
CA THR A 146 -32.98 -8.67 -15.54
C THR A 146 -34.43 -8.45 -15.97
N GLY A 147 -34.72 -7.40 -16.74
CA GLY A 147 -36.07 -6.98 -17.13
C GLY A 147 -36.76 -6.06 -16.11
N GLY A 148 -36.14 -5.86 -14.95
CA GLY A 148 -36.54 -4.86 -13.93
C GLY A 148 -35.81 -3.52 -14.05
N GLY A 149 -34.94 -3.36 -15.06
CA GLY A 149 -34.03 -2.24 -15.21
C GLY A 149 -32.58 -2.64 -14.97
N ALA A 150 -31.66 -1.89 -15.58
CA ALA A 150 -30.23 -2.13 -15.44
C ALA A 150 -29.74 -1.77 -14.04
N PHE A 151 -28.89 -2.61 -13.46
CA PHE A 151 -28.20 -2.35 -12.20
C PHE A 151 -26.73 -2.77 -12.28
N TRP A 152 -25.96 -2.33 -11.29
CA TRP A 152 -24.52 -2.58 -11.21
C TRP A 152 -24.19 -3.60 -10.13
N ARG A 153 -23.18 -4.42 -10.38
CA ARG A 153 -22.67 -5.39 -9.41
C ARG A 153 -21.18 -5.57 -9.54
N LEU A 154 -20.54 -5.87 -8.41
CA LEU A 154 -19.12 -6.15 -8.32
C LEU A 154 -18.90 -7.64 -8.09
N TYR A 155 -18.06 -8.26 -8.91
CA TYR A 155 -17.61 -9.64 -8.77
C TYR A 155 -16.12 -9.68 -8.47
N TYR A 156 -15.74 -10.73 -7.76
CA TYR A 156 -14.37 -11.16 -7.54
C TYR A 156 -14.21 -12.56 -8.14
N SER A 157 -13.09 -12.83 -8.78
CA SER A 157 -12.78 -14.12 -9.36
C SER A 157 -11.36 -14.58 -9.04
N GLU A 158 -11.26 -15.87 -8.75
CA GLU A 158 -10.02 -16.63 -8.58
C GLU A 158 -9.89 -17.56 -9.76
N LEU A 159 -8.74 -17.56 -10.41
CA LEU A 159 -8.46 -18.42 -11.54
C LEU A 159 -7.21 -19.24 -11.23
N VAL A 160 -7.36 -20.56 -11.33
CA VAL A 160 -6.27 -21.51 -11.12
C VAL A 160 -6.29 -22.54 -12.24
N SER A 161 -5.24 -22.54 -13.06
CA SER A 161 -5.08 -23.43 -14.22
C SER A 161 -6.31 -23.44 -15.14
N GLY A 162 -6.84 -22.24 -15.42
CA GLY A 162 -8.02 -22.02 -16.25
C GLY A 162 -9.35 -22.39 -15.61
N SER A 163 -9.40 -22.68 -14.30
CA SER A 163 -10.64 -22.89 -13.56
C SER A 163 -10.99 -21.64 -12.75
N ALA A 164 -12.16 -21.04 -13.02
CA ALA A 164 -12.63 -19.88 -12.27
C ALA A 164 -13.57 -20.24 -11.11
N THR A 165 -13.30 -19.66 -9.94
CA THR A 165 -14.26 -19.50 -8.84
C THR A 165 -14.73 -18.05 -8.83
N GLU A 166 -16.04 -17.82 -8.86
CA GLU A 166 -16.61 -16.47 -8.90
C GLU A 166 -17.44 -16.19 -7.65
N THR A 167 -17.16 -15.06 -7.01
CA THR A 167 -17.89 -14.57 -5.84
C THR A 167 -18.52 -13.22 -6.15
N LEU A 168 -19.85 -13.13 -6.00
CA LEU A 168 -20.53 -11.84 -5.99
C LEU A 168 -20.06 -11.07 -4.75
N VAL A 169 -19.46 -9.90 -4.94
CA VAL A 169 -19.01 -9.04 -3.85
C VAL A 169 -20.17 -8.16 -3.36
N ALA A 170 -20.80 -7.43 -4.28
CA ALA A 170 -21.89 -6.50 -3.96
C ALA A 170 -22.80 -6.15 -5.15
N HIS A 171 -24.01 -5.67 -4.85
CA HIS A 171 -24.84 -4.89 -5.78
C HIS A 171 -24.76 -3.40 -5.44
N LEU A 172 -24.78 -2.56 -6.47
CA LEU A 172 -24.60 -1.11 -6.37
C LEU A 172 -25.82 -0.39 -6.96
N ASN A 173 -26.19 0.75 -6.38
CA ASN A 173 -27.31 1.57 -6.83
C ASN A 173 -26.98 2.47 -8.04
N GLY A 174 -25.73 2.47 -8.50
CA GLY A 174 -25.26 3.29 -9.60
C GLY A 174 -23.82 2.97 -9.97
N LEU A 175 -23.35 3.58 -11.07
CA LEU A 175 -21.96 3.50 -11.49
C LEU A 175 -21.08 4.27 -10.48
N PRO A 176 -20.06 3.63 -9.86
CA PRO A 176 -19.08 4.36 -9.05
C PRO A 176 -18.29 5.35 -9.92
N SER A 177 -18.00 6.53 -9.37
CA SER A 177 -17.09 7.51 -9.98
C SER A 177 -15.63 7.12 -9.81
N ALA A 178 -15.30 6.31 -8.79
CA ALA A 178 -13.98 5.73 -8.64
C ALA A 178 -14.05 4.38 -7.91
N LEU A 179 -13.05 3.54 -8.19
CA LEU A 179 -12.81 2.27 -7.51
C LEU A 179 -11.38 2.26 -6.99
N VAL A 180 -11.19 1.97 -5.70
CA VAL A 180 -9.85 1.76 -5.12
C VAL A 180 -9.76 0.34 -4.58
N TYR A 181 -8.96 -0.49 -5.26
CA TYR A 181 -8.62 -1.84 -4.85
C TYR A 181 -7.38 -1.80 -3.97
N ARG A 182 -7.44 -2.38 -2.76
CA ARG A 182 -6.28 -2.56 -1.91
C ARG A 182 -6.12 -4.04 -1.62
N LEU A 183 -5.00 -4.61 -2.05
CA LEU A 183 -4.65 -6.01 -1.92
C LEU A 183 -3.44 -6.12 -1.00
N ASN A 184 -3.52 -6.96 0.04
CA ASN A 184 -2.42 -7.21 0.96
C ASN A 184 -2.50 -8.65 1.48
N GLY A 185 -1.64 -9.53 0.98
CA GLY A 185 -1.70 -10.95 1.26
C GLY A 185 -3.02 -11.54 0.79
N THR A 186 -3.70 -12.24 1.70
CA THR A 186 -5.04 -12.81 1.50
C THR A 186 -6.17 -11.84 1.85
N ASN A 187 -5.87 -10.57 2.14
CA ASN A 187 -6.86 -9.55 2.42
C ASN A 187 -7.06 -8.65 1.20
N ALA A 188 -8.32 -8.39 0.86
CA ALA A 188 -8.68 -7.43 -0.17
C ALA A 188 -9.76 -6.47 0.33
N SER A 189 -9.68 -5.22 -0.12
CA SER A 189 -10.76 -4.27 0.03
C SER A 189 -11.00 -3.47 -1.23
N VAL A 190 -12.25 -3.06 -1.43
CA VAL A 190 -12.69 -2.20 -2.52
C VAL A 190 -13.43 -1.02 -1.94
N GLN A 191 -12.87 0.17 -2.11
CA GLN A 191 -13.54 1.42 -1.77
C GLN A 191 -14.30 1.94 -2.99
N LEU A 192 -15.53 2.42 -2.77
CA LEU A 192 -16.47 2.84 -3.80
C LEU A 192 -16.79 4.34 -3.66
N GLU A 193 -16.49 5.15 -4.67
CA GLU A 193 -16.88 6.56 -4.67
C GLU A 193 -18.09 6.80 -5.58
N GLY A 194 -18.96 7.75 -5.24
CA GLY A 194 -20.08 8.18 -6.10
C GLY A 194 -21.25 7.18 -6.22
N THR A 195 -21.21 6.06 -5.50
CA THR A 195 -22.29 5.06 -5.48
C THR A 195 -22.59 4.59 -4.05
N THR A 196 -23.62 3.76 -3.90
CA THR A 196 -23.98 3.13 -2.63
C THR A 196 -24.23 1.64 -2.84
N VAL A 197 -23.94 0.86 -1.80
CA VAL A 197 -24.12 -0.59 -1.80
C VAL A 197 -25.56 -0.93 -1.42
N SER A 198 -26.27 -1.67 -2.27
CA SER A 198 -27.63 -2.16 -1.99
C SER A 198 -27.65 -3.57 -1.40
N PHE A 199 -26.58 -4.34 -1.63
CA PHE A 199 -26.36 -5.68 -1.11
C PHE A 199 -24.87 -5.99 -1.12
N ALA A 200 -24.35 -6.67 -0.10
CA ALA A 200 -22.97 -7.13 -0.05
C ALA A 200 -22.85 -8.53 0.57
N ASN A 201 -22.01 -9.37 -0.02
CA ASN A 201 -21.54 -10.61 0.60
C ASN A 201 -20.23 -10.39 1.38
N TRP A 202 -19.45 -9.39 0.99
CA TRP A 202 -18.28 -8.93 1.74
C TRP A 202 -18.70 -8.02 2.91
N VAL A 203 -17.82 -7.88 3.89
CA VAL A 203 -18.05 -6.99 5.03
C VAL A 203 -18.08 -5.55 4.52
N SER A 204 -19.18 -4.84 4.77
CA SER A 204 -19.34 -3.44 4.38
C SER A 204 -19.18 -2.52 5.58
N ALA A 205 -18.29 -1.53 5.45
CA ALA A 205 -18.10 -0.46 6.42
C ALA A 205 -18.11 0.87 5.65
N GLY A 206 -19.28 1.51 5.60
CA GLY A 206 -19.46 2.74 4.82
C GLY A 206 -19.36 2.49 3.32
N ASP A 207 -18.39 3.14 2.67
CA ASP A 207 -18.07 3.05 1.24
C ASP A 207 -17.08 1.92 0.90
N THR A 208 -16.61 1.19 1.91
CA THR A 208 -15.58 0.17 1.77
C THR A 208 -16.16 -1.23 1.95
N LEU A 209 -15.78 -2.13 1.05
CA LEU A 209 -16.07 -3.56 1.08
C LEU A 209 -14.79 -4.32 1.35
N ALA A 210 -14.76 -5.21 2.33
CA ALA A 210 -13.57 -5.99 2.70
C ALA A 210 -13.89 -7.49 2.75
N GLY A 211 -12.96 -8.30 2.25
CA GLY A 211 -13.06 -9.76 2.22
C GLY A 211 -11.70 -10.43 2.12
N SER A 212 -11.70 -11.76 2.23
CA SER A 212 -10.51 -12.57 2.00
C SER A 212 -10.47 -13.05 0.54
N VAL A 213 -9.27 -13.14 0.01
CA VAL A 213 -8.95 -13.68 -1.32
C VAL A 213 -8.07 -14.92 -1.14
N ALA A 214 -8.15 -15.88 -2.08
CA ALA A 214 -7.26 -17.04 -2.07
C ALA A 214 -5.78 -16.62 -2.17
N ASP A 215 -4.91 -17.42 -1.56
CA ASP A 215 -3.47 -17.32 -1.79
C ASP A 215 -3.10 -18.10 -3.07
N LEU A 216 -2.78 -17.36 -4.12
CA LEU A 216 -2.38 -17.89 -5.44
C LEU A 216 -0.87 -17.71 -5.70
N SER A 217 -0.08 -17.36 -4.69
CA SER A 217 1.35 -17.06 -4.84
C SER A 217 2.15 -18.23 -5.44
N SER A 218 1.71 -19.48 -5.20
CA SER A 218 2.31 -20.67 -5.79
C SER A 218 1.88 -20.97 -7.23
N ASN A 219 0.81 -20.32 -7.71
CA ASN A 219 0.20 -20.57 -9.02
C ASN A 219 0.58 -19.49 -10.04
N ILE A 220 0.71 -18.25 -9.58
CA ILE A 220 1.04 -17.11 -10.45
C ILE A 220 2.56 -17.07 -10.65
N SER A 221 3.00 -17.32 -11.88
CA SER A 221 4.43 -17.23 -12.23
C SER A 221 4.85 -15.81 -12.60
N THR A 222 3.91 -15.04 -13.13
CA THR A 222 4.10 -13.67 -13.59
C THR A 222 2.93 -12.82 -13.12
N TYR A 223 3.21 -11.72 -12.41
CA TYR A 223 2.17 -10.80 -11.96
C TYR A 223 1.96 -9.71 -13.00
N THR A 224 0.96 -9.87 -13.86
CA THR A 224 0.58 -8.89 -14.88
C THR A 224 -0.60 -8.08 -14.40
N LEU A 225 -0.45 -6.76 -14.32
CA LEU A 225 -1.58 -5.85 -14.16
C LEU A 225 -2.32 -5.72 -15.48
N ALA A 226 -3.64 -5.95 -15.48
CA ALA A 226 -4.48 -5.73 -16.65
C ALA A 226 -5.84 -5.14 -16.28
N PHE A 227 -6.42 -4.36 -17.20
CA PHE A 227 -7.77 -3.83 -17.08
C PHE A 227 -8.32 -3.46 -18.44
N GLY A 228 -9.65 -3.40 -18.55
CA GLY A 228 -10.30 -3.07 -19.81
C GLY A 228 -11.80 -3.25 -19.82
N ALA A 229 -12.35 -3.27 -21.04
CA ALA A 229 -13.76 -3.49 -21.33
C ALA A 229 -14.01 -4.86 -21.95
N TYR A 230 -15.13 -5.48 -21.59
CA TYR A 230 -15.54 -6.78 -22.11
C TYR A 230 -17.06 -6.89 -22.25
N ASN A 231 -17.51 -7.54 -23.32
CA ASN A 231 -18.90 -7.98 -23.46
C ASN A 231 -19.03 -9.42 -22.98
N LEU A 232 -19.56 -9.61 -21.77
CA LEU A 232 -19.91 -10.94 -21.28
C LEU A 232 -21.32 -11.27 -21.76
N GLY A 233 -21.44 -12.17 -22.73
CA GLY A 233 -22.67 -12.43 -23.47
C GLY A 233 -22.85 -11.48 -24.66
N ALA A 234 -23.89 -11.72 -25.46
CA ALA A 234 -24.28 -10.77 -26.49
C ALA A 234 -24.92 -9.54 -25.82
N VAL A 235 -24.53 -8.33 -26.22
CA VAL A 235 -25.09 -7.07 -25.69
C VAL A 235 -25.92 -6.37 -26.76
N SER A 236 -26.77 -5.41 -26.37
CA SER A 236 -27.60 -4.65 -27.32
C SER A 236 -26.81 -3.53 -27.98
N THR A 237 -25.92 -2.90 -27.23
CA THR A 237 -24.93 -1.94 -27.74
C THR A 237 -23.55 -2.29 -27.20
N PRO A 238 -22.46 -2.03 -27.98
CA PRO A 238 -21.10 -2.30 -27.54
C PRO A 238 -20.79 -1.64 -26.19
N THR A 239 -19.91 -2.28 -25.41
CA THR A 239 -19.32 -1.65 -24.22
C THR A 239 -18.27 -0.64 -24.62
N GLU A 240 -18.35 0.56 -24.05
CA GLU A 240 -17.30 1.58 -24.07
C GLU A 240 -17.00 2.01 -22.62
N VAL A 241 -15.77 1.81 -22.16
CA VAL A 241 -15.32 2.29 -20.83
C VAL A 241 -14.39 3.48 -21.02
N ARG A 242 -14.61 4.53 -20.24
CA ARG A 242 -13.75 5.72 -20.17
C ARG A 242 -13.22 5.90 -18.77
N LEU A 243 -11.90 6.06 -18.65
CA LEU A 243 -11.22 6.36 -17.39
C LEU A 243 -10.61 7.76 -17.47
N ASP A 244 -10.79 8.54 -16.41
CA ASP A 244 -10.15 9.85 -16.24
C ASP A 244 -8.70 9.69 -15.75
N SER A 245 -8.43 8.70 -14.90
CA SER A 245 -7.08 8.43 -14.40
C SER A 245 -6.91 6.97 -13.95
N LEU A 246 -5.64 6.56 -13.87
CA LEU A 246 -5.19 5.36 -13.18
C LEU A 246 -4.06 5.73 -12.22
N LYS A 247 -4.12 5.20 -11.00
CA LYS A 247 -2.99 5.22 -10.07
C LYS A 247 -2.71 3.82 -9.52
N VAL A 248 -1.45 3.41 -9.53
CA VAL A 248 -0.95 2.20 -8.88
C VAL A 248 0.14 2.60 -7.91
N GLU A 249 -0.06 2.25 -6.64
CA GLU A 249 0.85 2.50 -5.54
C GLU A 249 1.21 1.16 -4.90
N PRO A 250 2.40 0.58 -5.17
CA PRO A 250 2.94 -0.47 -4.34
C PRO A 250 3.37 0.15 -3.01
N GLY A 251 3.10 -0.54 -1.91
CA GLY A 251 3.78 -0.23 -0.65
C GLY A 251 5.28 -0.52 -0.78
N PHE A 252 6.11 0.28 -0.12
CA PHE A 252 7.53 0.00 0.03
C PHE A 252 7.73 -1.11 1.05
N ASN A 253 7.69 -2.38 0.62
CA ASN A 253 7.97 -3.48 1.53
C ASN A 253 9.47 -3.60 1.79
N VAL A 254 9.87 -3.53 3.06
CA VAL A 254 11.27 -3.65 3.49
C VAL A 254 11.98 -4.93 3.01
N VAL A 255 11.24 -6.02 2.78
CA VAL A 255 11.78 -7.29 2.27
C VAL A 255 12.25 -7.16 0.82
N SER A 256 11.55 -6.36 0.01
CA SER A 256 11.99 -6.01 -1.35
C SER A 256 13.28 -5.19 -1.35
N PHE A 257 13.64 -4.58 -0.22
CA PHE A 257 14.89 -3.86 -0.01
C PHE A 257 15.95 -4.70 0.73
N GLY A 258 15.69 -5.99 0.96
CA GLY A 258 16.66 -6.95 1.49
C GLY A 258 16.60 -7.17 3.00
N ALA A 259 15.60 -6.65 3.71
CA ALA A 259 15.32 -7.06 5.08
C ALA A 259 14.77 -8.50 5.11
N ILE A 260 15.17 -9.31 6.08
CA ILE A 260 14.74 -10.69 6.22
C ILE A 260 14.36 -10.91 7.69
N PRO A 261 13.06 -10.94 8.03
CA PRO A 261 12.66 -11.17 9.42
C PRO A 261 13.14 -12.53 9.94
N ASP A 262 13.29 -12.61 11.26
CA ASP A 262 13.55 -13.83 12.03
C ASP A 262 14.88 -14.53 11.71
N ASP A 263 15.80 -13.90 10.95
CA ASP A 263 17.05 -14.52 10.55
C ASP A 263 18.21 -14.26 11.54
N GLY A 264 18.00 -13.36 12.51
CA GLY A 264 18.98 -12.96 13.51
C GLY A 264 20.14 -12.12 12.97
N THR A 265 19.98 -11.53 11.78
CA THR A 265 20.92 -10.61 11.11
C THR A 265 20.39 -9.17 11.17
N ASP A 266 21.29 -8.21 11.04
CA ASP A 266 20.95 -6.78 11.01
C ASP A 266 20.25 -6.37 9.70
N ASP A 267 18.98 -5.96 9.81
CA ASP A 267 18.08 -5.52 8.75
C ASP A 267 18.13 -4.00 8.48
N THR A 268 18.94 -3.25 9.24
CA THR A 268 18.98 -1.78 9.19
C THR A 268 19.09 -1.25 7.77
N ALA A 269 19.97 -1.84 6.96
CA ALA A 269 20.22 -1.37 5.60
C ALA A 269 18.99 -1.53 4.69
N GLY A 270 18.27 -2.66 4.79
CA GLY A 270 17.09 -2.92 3.97
C GLY A 270 15.91 -2.03 4.37
N ILE A 271 15.66 -1.93 5.68
CA ILE A 271 14.57 -1.08 6.19
C ILE A 271 14.85 0.41 5.92
N GLN A 272 16.09 0.86 6.14
CA GLN A 272 16.46 2.25 5.84
C GLN A 272 16.35 2.56 4.35
N ALA A 273 16.71 1.62 3.46
CA ALA A 273 16.58 1.83 2.02
C ALA A 273 15.11 1.98 1.59
N ALA A 274 14.18 1.25 2.22
CA ALA A 274 12.76 1.42 1.98
C ALA A 274 12.24 2.79 2.48
N LEU A 275 12.66 3.22 3.67
CA LEU A 275 12.33 4.55 4.23
C LEU A 275 12.90 5.68 3.38
N ASP A 276 14.14 5.55 2.90
CA ASP A 276 14.79 6.53 2.02
C ASP A 276 14.12 6.58 0.64
N ALA A 277 13.61 5.45 0.14
CA ALA A 277 12.87 5.39 -1.11
C ALA A 277 11.50 6.08 -1.01
N ALA A 278 10.80 5.91 0.12
CA ALA A 278 9.56 6.63 0.41
C ALA A 278 9.79 8.14 0.55
N ASP A 279 10.79 8.57 1.34
CA ASP A 279 11.15 9.99 1.53
C ASP A 279 11.60 10.69 0.23
N ALA A 280 12.03 9.93 -0.79
CA ALA A 280 12.42 10.46 -2.09
C ALA A 280 11.23 10.75 -3.02
N LEU A 281 10.04 10.23 -2.73
CA LEU A 281 8.83 10.49 -3.49
C LEU A 281 8.13 11.78 -3.02
N ALA A 282 7.22 12.27 -3.87
CA ALA A 282 6.39 13.42 -3.54
C ALA A 282 5.00 12.95 -3.11
N GLY A 283 4.64 13.20 -1.85
CA GLY A 283 3.34 12.82 -1.30
C GLY A 283 3.48 11.90 -0.10
N VAL A 284 2.34 11.38 0.38
CA VAL A 284 2.33 10.45 1.52
C VAL A 284 2.55 9.02 1.02
N ASP A 285 3.63 8.40 1.46
CA ASP A 285 4.05 7.07 1.00
C ASP A 285 4.07 6.05 2.14
N THR A 286 3.70 4.80 1.83
CA THR A 286 3.64 3.73 2.84
C THR A 286 4.84 2.81 2.75
N VAL A 287 5.64 2.75 3.82
CA VAL A 287 6.63 1.70 4.07
C VAL A 287 5.98 0.59 4.87
N TYR A 288 6.02 -0.62 4.31
CA TYR A 288 5.41 -1.80 4.88
C TYR A 288 6.47 -2.69 5.54
N LEU A 289 6.22 -3.03 6.79
CA LEU A 289 7.00 -3.97 7.61
C LEU A 289 6.15 -5.24 7.80
N PRO A 290 6.41 -6.32 7.06
CA PRO A 290 5.70 -7.59 7.29
C PRO A 290 5.85 -8.11 8.72
N THR A 291 5.06 -9.12 9.08
CA THR A 291 5.21 -9.85 10.35
C THR A 291 6.61 -10.47 10.47
N GLY A 292 7.23 -10.35 11.65
CA GLY A 292 8.50 -10.96 12.01
C GLY A 292 9.37 -10.07 12.89
N ASP A 293 10.46 -10.64 13.39
CA ASP A 293 11.47 -9.98 14.23
C ASP A 293 12.61 -9.43 13.36
N TYR A 294 12.80 -8.11 13.36
CA TYR A 294 13.83 -7.43 12.58
C TYR A 294 14.87 -6.82 13.51
N LEU A 295 16.13 -7.22 13.38
CA LEU A 295 17.20 -6.61 14.17
C LEU A 295 17.69 -5.34 13.50
N VAL A 296 17.71 -4.22 14.23
CA VAL A 296 18.03 -2.91 13.68
C VAL A 296 18.89 -2.08 14.60
N ASP A 297 19.69 -1.21 14.00
CA ASP A 297 20.27 -0.04 14.62
C ASP A 297 19.25 1.13 14.54
N MET A 298 19.75 2.36 14.49
CA MET A 298 18.92 3.55 14.33
C MET A 298 18.42 3.70 12.89
N LEU A 299 17.11 3.67 12.74
CA LEU A 299 16.38 4.03 11.53
C LEU A 299 16.00 5.52 11.52
N ARG A 300 15.96 6.10 10.33
CA ARG A 300 15.54 7.47 10.06
C ARG A 300 14.35 7.51 9.12
N ILE A 301 13.27 8.15 9.55
CA ILE A 301 12.05 8.33 8.75
C ILE A 301 11.92 9.78 8.27
N GLY A 302 11.57 9.94 7.00
CA GLY A 302 11.32 11.23 6.36
C GLY A 302 9.93 11.79 6.65
N GLY A 303 9.64 12.96 6.09
CA GLY A 303 8.29 13.52 6.10
C GLY A 303 7.34 12.75 5.17
N ASP A 304 6.04 13.01 5.30
CA ASP A 304 4.99 12.43 4.46
C ASP A 304 5.15 10.89 4.32
N THR A 305 5.48 10.20 5.42
CA THR A 305 5.73 8.75 5.42
C THR A 305 4.82 8.05 6.42
N ILE A 306 4.16 6.98 5.98
CA ILE A 306 3.45 6.01 6.81
C ILE A 306 4.35 4.79 6.97
N PHE A 307 4.87 4.53 8.17
CA PHE A 307 5.58 3.30 8.47
C PHE A 307 4.66 2.34 9.21
N ARG A 308 4.27 1.27 8.53
CA ARG A 308 3.19 0.38 8.94
C ARG A 308 3.65 -1.07 9.07
N GLY A 309 3.32 -1.70 10.19
CA GLY A 309 3.43 -3.15 10.37
C GLY A 309 2.14 -3.93 10.07
N ASP A 310 2.24 -5.26 10.08
CA ASP A 310 1.10 -6.19 10.03
C ASP A 310 0.24 -6.14 11.30
N GLY A 311 0.89 -5.87 12.43
CA GLY A 311 0.32 -5.79 13.76
C GLY A 311 1.40 -5.57 14.81
N SER A 312 1.02 -5.00 15.95
CA SER A 312 1.94 -4.78 17.07
C SER A 312 1.78 -5.82 18.18
N GLN A 313 0.75 -6.67 18.11
CA GLN A 313 0.36 -7.64 19.14
C GLN A 313 -0.11 -8.98 18.54
N GLY A 314 -0.06 -10.04 19.35
CA GLY A 314 -0.69 -11.32 19.02
C GLY A 314 0.15 -12.20 18.08
N SER A 315 -0.50 -12.79 17.07
CA SER A 315 0.14 -13.73 16.13
C SER A 315 0.74 -13.07 14.89
N SER A 316 0.57 -11.75 14.73
CA SER A 316 1.00 -10.97 13.57
C SER A 316 1.76 -9.75 14.07
N VAL A 317 2.94 -9.97 14.65
CA VAL A 317 3.77 -8.90 15.21
C VAL A 317 4.87 -8.54 14.21
N SER A 318 4.93 -7.27 13.83
CA SER A 318 6.06 -6.66 13.13
C SER A 318 6.94 -5.98 14.16
N GLN A 319 8.03 -6.64 14.58
CA GLN A 319 8.86 -6.19 15.69
C GLN A 319 10.18 -5.62 15.19
N LEU A 320 10.47 -4.37 15.56
CA LEU A 320 11.79 -3.76 15.40
C LEU A 320 12.56 -3.93 16.71
N MET A 321 13.60 -4.76 16.67
CA MET A 321 14.43 -5.10 17.81
C MET A 321 15.79 -4.41 17.72
N MET A 322 16.21 -3.70 18.76
CA MET A 322 17.52 -3.06 18.74
C MET A 322 18.66 -4.11 18.65
N ASN A 323 19.70 -3.85 17.87
CA ASN A 323 20.91 -4.67 17.89
C ASN A 323 21.60 -4.64 19.27
N ASP A 324 22.38 -5.69 19.53
CA ASP A 324 23.19 -5.76 20.74
C ASP A 324 24.28 -4.68 20.71
N TYR A 325 24.32 -3.84 21.74
CA TYR A 325 25.39 -2.87 22.00
C TYR A 325 25.56 -1.78 20.93
N LEU A 326 24.83 -0.68 21.10
CA LEU A 326 25.07 0.56 20.35
C LEU A 326 25.62 1.66 21.25
N PRO A 327 26.95 1.92 21.22
CA PRO A 327 27.57 2.94 22.06
C PRO A 327 27.10 4.38 21.72
N HIS A 328 26.43 4.57 20.57
CA HIS A 328 26.00 5.88 20.06
C HIS A 328 24.55 5.93 19.56
N GLY A 329 23.84 4.79 19.55
CA GLY A 329 22.44 4.73 19.14
C GLY A 329 21.54 5.02 20.33
N SER A 330 20.85 6.16 20.31
CA SER A 330 19.87 6.53 21.33
C SER A 330 18.44 6.16 20.95
N ASN A 331 18.18 5.66 19.74
CA ASN A 331 16.80 5.42 19.28
C ASN A 331 16.76 4.24 18.30
N ILE A 332 15.67 3.47 18.29
CA ILE A 332 15.36 2.54 17.19
C ILE A 332 14.87 3.35 15.99
N LEU A 333 13.90 4.25 16.19
CA LEU A 333 13.37 5.10 15.12
C LEU A 333 13.40 6.58 15.50
N ARG A 334 13.84 7.42 14.56
CA ARG A 334 13.87 8.89 14.69
C ARG A 334 13.51 9.55 13.38
N ASN A 335 12.92 10.75 13.41
CA ASN A 335 12.76 11.52 12.18
C ASN A 335 14.11 12.03 11.63
N LYS A 336 14.20 12.22 10.31
CA LYS A 336 15.44 12.57 9.60
C LYS A 336 15.90 13.99 9.93
N ASN A 337 14.99 14.95 9.93
CA ASN A 337 15.24 16.38 10.09
C ASN A 337 14.87 16.87 11.49
N THR A 338 15.66 16.51 12.50
CA THR A 338 15.36 16.83 13.91
C THR A 338 15.39 18.32 14.28
N VAL A 339 16.01 19.16 13.46
CA VAL A 339 16.10 20.61 13.71
C VAL A 339 14.95 21.35 13.05
N SER A 340 14.74 21.16 11.74
CA SER A 340 13.65 21.82 11.01
C SER A 340 12.30 21.13 11.15
N GLY A 341 12.30 19.88 11.60
CA GLY A 341 11.14 19.02 11.60
C GLY A 341 10.93 18.27 10.29
N ASP A 342 10.11 17.24 10.37
CA ASP A 342 9.50 16.53 9.25
C ASP A 342 7.97 16.59 9.42
N PRO A 343 7.19 16.83 8.37
CA PRO A 343 5.74 16.83 8.46
C PRO A 343 5.13 15.43 8.26
N ASN A 344 3.89 15.23 8.72
CA ASN A 344 2.97 14.15 8.33
C ASN A 344 3.56 12.74 8.44
N ILE A 345 4.19 12.43 9.58
CA ILE A 345 4.69 11.08 9.85
C ILE A 345 3.60 10.26 10.53
N THR A 346 3.30 9.09 9.99
CA THR A 346 2.45 8.08 10.64
C THR A 346 3.26 6.84 10.97
N ILE A 347 3.11 6.32 12.17
CA ILE A 347 3.68 5.05 12.61
C ILE A 347 2.53 4.22 13.12
N GLU A 348 2.27 3.07 12.51
CA GLU A 348 1.15 2.23 12.91
C GLU A 348 1.47 0.75 12.96
N LYS A 349 0.93 0.04 13.95
CA LYS A 349 0.97 -1.43 14.01
C LYS A 349 2.36 -2.03 14.03
N ILE A 350 3.30 -1.37 14.71
CA ILE A 350 4.68 -1.83 14.89
C ILE A 350 4.96 -2.01 16.39
N SER A 351 5.66 -3.09 16.72
CA SER A 351 6.21 -3.33 18.05
C SER A 351 7.69 -2.92 18.08
N PHE A 352 8.12 -2.21 19.12
CA PHE A 352 9.50 -1.73 19.26
C PHE A 352 10.15 -2.30 20.52
N ASP A 353 11.14 -3.18 20.33
CA ASP A 353 11.92 -3.81 21.40
C ASP A 353 13.27 -3.11 21.61
N GLY A 354 13.40 -2.37 22.71
CA GLY A 354 14.67 -1.79 23.11
C GLY A 354 15.71 -2.79 23.61
N ARG A 355 15.32 -4.05 23.86
CA ARG A 355 16.11 -5.15 24.42
C ARG A 355 16.91 -4.72 25.65
N LYS A 356 16.26 -4.07 26.62
CA LYS A 356 16.86 -3.46 27.82
C LYS A 356 18.02 -4.25 28.40
N ALA A 357 17.83 -5.55 28.64
CA ALA A 357 18.83 -6.42 29.25
C ALA A 357 20.15 -6.53 28.45
N SER A 358 20.13 -6.31 27.14
CA SER A 358 21.28 -6.30 26.24
C SER A 358 21.92 -4.91 26.07
N GLN A 359 21.29 -3.84 26.54
CA GLN A 359 21.74 -2.48 26.29
C GLN A 359 22.55 -1.91 27.45
N THR A 360 23.60 -1.16 27.10
CA THR A 360 24.41 -0.37 28.05
C THR A 360 24.13 1.13 27.97
N ASN A 361 23.48 1.59 26.90
CA ASN A 361 23.09 2.98 26.71
C ASN A 361 21.84 3.30 27.54
N LEU A 362 22.00 4.11 28.58
CA LEU A 362 20.90 4.55 29.45
C LEU A 362 19.94 5.55 28.78
N PHE A 363 20.26 6.02 27.57
CA PHE A 363 19.47 6.98 26.80
C PHE A 363 18.88 6.35 25.54
N LEU A 364 18.62 5.05 25.54
CA LEU A 364 17.98 4.37 24.43
C LEU A 364 16.45 4.49 24.53
N HIS A 365 15.87 5.19 23.57
CA HIS A 365 14.44 5.30 23.33
C HIS A 365 14.01 4.31 22.24
N SER A 366 12.77 3.82 22.26
CA SER A 366 12.26 3.07 21.11
C SER A 366 11.99 4.04 19.96
N VAL A 367 11.11 5.02 20.19
CA VAL A 367 10.77 6.06 19.21
C VAL A 367 11.08 7.45 19.77
N ASN A 368 11.74 8.28 18.98
CA ASN A 368 12.02 9.68 19.33
C ASN A 368 11.74 10.60 18.13
N MET A 369 10.70 11.41 18.25
CA MET A 369 10.28 12.35 17.21
C MET A 369 10.57 13.77 17.65
N GLU A 370 11.39 14.47 16.87
CA GLU A 370 11.80 15.84 17.14
C GLU A 370 11.26 16.80 16.09
N ASN A 371 10.52 17.81 16.56
CA ASN A 371 9.99 18.87 15.70
C ASN A 371 9.06 18.32 14.60
N VAL A 372 8.34 17.22 14.82
CA VAL A 372 7.42 16.67 13.81
C VAL A 372 6.08 17.40 13.86
N VAL A 373 5.55 17.79 12.69
CA VAL A 373 4.22 18.40 12.56
C VAL A 373 3.27 17.41 11.91
N GLY A 374 2.17 17.05 12.57
CA GLY A 374 1.24 16.02 12.09
C GLY A 374 1.77 14.60 12.35
N LEU A 375 2.32 14.35 13.54
CA LEU A 375 2.72 13.01 13.96
C LEU A 375 1.49 12.18 14.39
N LEU A 376 1.28 11.01 13.79
CA LEU A 376 0.36 9.98 14.26
C LEU A 376 1.13 8.74 14.68
N VAL A 377 0.88 8.25 15.89
CA VAL A 377 1.34 6.94 16.38
C VAL A 377 0.10 6.16 16.78
N ASP A 378 -0.24 5.10 16.05
CA ASP A 378 -1.46 4.32 16.27
C ASP A 378 -1.17 2.83 16.43
N ASP A 379 -1.75 2.20 17.44
CA ASP A 379 -1.68 0.74 17.62
C ASP A 379 -0.24 0.21 17.68
N CYS A 380 0.66 0.94 18.36
CA CYS A 380 2.06 0.56 18.55
C CYS A 380 2.32 -0.01 19.95
N GLU A 381 3.33 -0.87 20.06
CA GLU A 381 3.84 -1.34 21.35
C GLU A 381 5.29 -0.90 21.56
N PHE A 382 5.60 -0.43 22.77
CA PHE A 382 6.95 -0.05 23.15
C PHE A 382 7.41 -0.90 24.32
N HIS A 383 8.44 -1.70 24.17
CA HIS A 383 8.91 -2.54 25.25
C HIS A 383 10.41 -2.50 25.46
N ASP A 384 10.78 -2.68 26.72
CA ASP A 384 12.16 -2.88 27.15
C ASP A 384 13.15 -1.85 26.59
N SER A 385 12.75 -0.58 26.48
CA SER A 385 13.71 0.51 26.31
C SER A 385 14.47 0.80 27.60
N GLN A 386 15.75 1.17 27.47
CA GLN A 386 16.53 1.66 28.61
C GLN A 386 16.01 3.00 29.13
N ALA A 387 15.50 3.86 28.25
CA ALA A 387 14.92 5.14 28.58
C ALA A 387 13.42 5.16 28.27
N ILE A 388 13.03 5.71 27.11
CA ILE A 388 11.63 6.07 26.84
C ILE A 388 11.07 5.19 25.74
N GLY A 389 9.85 4.66 25.91
CA GLY A 389 9.15 3.97 24.83
C GLY A 389 8.87 4.92 23.66
N CYS A 390 8.04 5.94 23.87
CA CYS A 390 7.72 6.94 22.86
C CYS A 390 8.00 8.36 23.37
N ALA A 391 8.98 9.03 22.76
CA ALA A 391 9.34 10.41 23.04
C ALA A 391 8.93 11.34 21.88
N VAL A 392 8.19 12.39 22.21
CA VAL A 392 7.86 13.49 21.28
C VAL A 392 8.42 14.77 21.87
N GLN A 393 9.26 15.47 21.13
CA GLN A 393 9.90 16.68 21.64
C GLN A 393 10.07 17.74 20.56
N GLY A 394 10.18 19.00 20.94
CA GLY A 394 10.44 20.03 19.96
C GLY A 394 10.46 21.45 20.50
N ASP A 395 11.07 22.34 19.73
CA ASP A 395 11.10 23.79 19.89
C ASP A 395 10.40 24.52 18.72
N LEU A 396 9.60 23.80 17.93
CA LEU A 396 8.83 24.42 16.86
C LEU A 396 7.84 25.45 17.40
N SER A 397 7.80 26.61 16.73
CA SER A 397 6.83 27.68 16.99
C SER A 397 5.43 27.39 16.42
N VAL A 398 5.28 26.29 15.68
CA VAL A 398 4.03 25.84 15.06
C VAL A 398 3.38 24.72 15.87
N ASP A 399 2.07 24.56 15.69
CA ASP A 399 1.27 23.49 16.30
C ASP A 399 1.76 22.14 15.77
N SER A 400 2.15 21.21 16.66
CA SER A 400 2.70 19.93 16.25
C SER A 400 1.63 18.92 15.83
N HIS A 401 0.36 19.12 16.21
CA HIS A 401 -0.75 18.20 15.89
C HIS A 401 -0.41 16.72 16.16
N THR A 402 0.31 16.44 17.25
CA THR A 402 0.71 15.08 17.59
C THR A 402 -0.43 14.26 18.19
N VAL A 403 -0.67 13.05 17.66
CA VAL A 403 -1.64 12.11 18.21
C VAL A 403 -0.95 10.77 18.46
N VAL A 404 -1.01 10.29 19.69
CA VAL A 404 -0.62 8.93 20.07
C VAL A 404 -1.88 8.23 20.56
N ILE A 405 -2.26 7.15 19.89
CA ILE A 405 -3.54 6.47 20.12
C ILE A 405 -3.38 4.95 20.11
N ASN A 406 -4.21 4.25 20.89
CA ASN A 406 -4.28 2.78 20.98
C ASN A 406 -2.93 2.09 21.25
N SER A 407 -1.97 2.80 21.83
CA SER A 407 -0.60 2.33 21.97
C SER A 407 -0.30 1.85 23.39
N SER A 408 0.54 0.82 23.53
CA SER A 408 0.93 0.24 24.81
C SER A 408 2.43 0.41 25.08
N SER A 409 2.81 0.39 26.35
CA SER A 409 4.20 0.48 26.79
C SER A 409 4.45 -0.44 28.00
N THR A 410 5.57 -1.16 28.02
CA THR A 410 5.96 -2.06 29.12
C THR A 410 7.47 -2.22 29.30
N GLY A 411 7.96 -2.22 30.54
CA GLY A 411 9.38 -2.50 30.84
C GLY A 411 10.35 -1.34 30.54
N ASN A 412 9.83 -0.19 30.10
CA ASN A 412 10.62 1.01 29.84
C ASN A 412 10.93 1.77 31.15
N GLU A 413 11.90 2.68 31.14
CA GLU A 413 12.05 3.63 32.27
C GLU A 413 10.87 4.61 32.29
N LEU A 414 10.50 5.13 31.12
CA LEU A 414 9.32 5.97 30.94
C LEU A 414 8.53 5.52 29.70
N GLY A 415 7.22 5.33 29.82
CA GLY A 415 6.43 4.84 28.69
C GLY A 415 6.25 5.89 27.59
N PHE A 416 5.60 6.99 27.93
CA PHE A 416 5.31 8.09 27.01
C PHE A 416 5.84 9.43 27.55
N TYR A 417 6.58 10.15 26.72
CA TYR A 417 7.19 11.43 27.08
C TYR A 417 6.90 12.50 26.05
N ALA A 418 6.51 13.68 26.52
CA ALA A 418 6.41 14.88 25.70
C ALA A 418 7.25 16.01 26.26
N GLN A 419 8.06 16.67 25.43
CA GLN A 419 8.90 17.80 25.85
C GLN A 419 8.81 19.01 24.93
N SER A 420 8.45 20.15 25.49
CA SER A 420 8.72 21.45 24.87
C SER A 420 10.16 21.84 25.17
N LYS A 421 10.94 22.19 24.15
CA LYS A 421 12.32 22.71 24.25
C LYS A 421 12.32 24.23 24.10
N ASN A 422 13.30 24.88 24.73
CA ASN A 422 13.57 26.32 24.59
C ASN A 422 12.39 27.25 24.91
N GLU A 423 11.56 26.90 25.89
CA GLU A 423 10.38 27.68 26.30
C GLU A 423 9.30 27.83 25.20
N VAL A 424 9.36 27.03 24.12
CA VAL A 424 8.41 27.09 23.00
C VAL A 424 7.27 26.10 23.22
N VAL A 425 6.27 26.49 24.00
CA VAL A 425 5.09 25.66 24.32
C VAL A 425 4.32 25.19 23.07
N ASN A 426 4.42 25.92 21.96
CA ASN A 426 3.72 25.60 20.71
C ASN A 426 4.11 24.22 20.14
N GLY A 427 5.33 23.75 20.39
CA GLY A 427 5.81 22.46 19.88
C GLY A 427 5.09 21.23 20.45
N LEU A 428 4.26 21.40 21.49
CA LEU A 428 3.36 20.36 22.02
C LEU A 428 1.88 20.72 21.90
N ARG A 429 1.56 21.83 21.23
CA ARG A 429 0.16 22.19 20.98
C ARG A 429 -0.47 21.08 20.12
N GLY A 430 -1.72 20.77 20.42
CA GLY A 430 -2.45 19.71 19.72
C GLY A 430 -2.08 18.28 20.14
N LEU A 431 -1.18 18.09 21.12
CA LEU A 431 -0.82 16.76 21.62
C LEU A 431 -2.03 16.03 22.24
N VAL A 432 -2.28 14.82 21.76
CA VAL A 432 -3.33 13.92 22.27
C VAL A 432 -2.74 12.55 22.57
N TYR A 433 -2.95 12.06 23.80
CA TYR A 433 -2.83 10.64 24.15
C TYR A 433 -4.24 10.07 24.32
N SER A 434 -4.58 9.01 23.59
CA SER A 434 -5.91 8.39 23.66
C SER A 434 -5.81 6.86 23.68
N ASN A 435 -6.49 6.20 24.61
CA ASN A 435 -6.40 4.74 24.77
C ASN A 435 -4.95 4.20 24.91
N CYS A 436 -4.05 5.01 25.46
CA CYS A 436 -2.68 4.59 25.71
C CYS A 436 -2.56 3.89 27.06
N VAL A 437 -1.76 2.82 27.14
CA VAL A 437 -1.55 2.04 28.36
C VAL A 437 -0.05 1.94 28.65
N ALA A 438 0.38 2.37 29.83
CA ALA A 438 1.74 2.14 30.32
C ALA A 438 1.69 1.17 31.50
N ASN A 439 2.19 -0.05 31.31
CA ASN A 439 2.10 -1.14 32.28
C ASN A 439 3.48 -1.74 32.53
N GLY A 440 4.01 -1.64 33.75
CA GLY A 440 5.33 -2.16 34.08
C GLY A 440 6.49 -1.23 33.73
N ASP A 441 6.20 -0.03 33.21
CA ASP A 441 7.20 1.05 33.12
C ASP A 441 7.47 1.65 34.51
N ALA A 442 8.68 2.17 34.74
CA ALA A 442 8.98 2.87 36.01
C ALA A 442 8.15 4.16 36.16
N TRP A 443 7.91 4.84 35.04
CA TRP A 443 7.03 6.00 34.90
C TRP A 443 6.12 5.81 33.68
N GLY A 444 4.82 6.09 33.81
CA GLY A 444 3.88 5.85 32.72
C GLY A 444 3.87 6.95 31.65
N PHE A 445 3.51 8.17 32.07
CA PHE A 445 3.39 9.34 31.20
C PHE A 445 4.08 10.53 31.87
N ASP A 446 4.83 11.31 31.11
CA ASP A 446 5.42 12.57 31.58
C ASP A 446 5.38 13.65 30.50
N VAL A 447 5.17 14.89 30.92
CA VAL A 447 5.13 16.08 30.06
C VAL A 447 6.00 17.15 30.68
N TYR A 448 7.10 17.48 30.00
CA TYR A 448 8.04 18.51 30.42
C TYR A 448 7.87 19.78 29.59
N LEU A 449 7.46 20.88 30.25
CA LEU A 449 7.43 22.21 29.66
C LEU A 449 8.67 22.96 30.15
N SER A 450 9.67 23.12 29.27
CA SER A 450 10.88 23.90 29.58
C SER A 450 10.63 25.38 29.65
#